data_AF-A0A519JJ57-F1
#
_entry.id   AF-A0A519JJ57-F1
#
_cell.length_a   1.000
_cell.length_b   1.000
_cell.length_c   1.000
_cell.angle_alpha   90.00
_cell.angle_beta   90.00
_cell.angle_gamma   90.00
#
_symmetry.space_group_name_H-M   'P 1'
#
loop_
_entity.id
_entity.type
_entity.pdbx_description
1 polymer ?
#
loop_
_entity_poly.entity_id
_entity_poly.type
_entity_poly.pdbx_seq_one_letter_code
_entity_poly.pdbx_strand_id
1 'polypeptide(L)'
;DKTFFEEVASELGMIPNKSGGDIGFERHPLAYLVEAADDICYTIIDFEDGINLGLVSEDFALEYLIKLVKDSVDSKKYNALTTKEDRISYLRALAIGSLISDAVNVFVENEKAILQGKFPFAITDKSKYKAQMDDIIKLSVKNIYQSREVVEKEIVGYQIIQTLLDKFITAFNNQADGTMSNYDKLILKLLPEKFISEKEGLYERLLHICHYVSLLTDGNALELYNTINGTKRV
;
A
#
# COMPACT_ATOMS: atom_id res chain seq x y z
N ASP A 1 -4.63 -6.28 -20.98
CA ASP A 1 -5.31 -5.75 -19.77
C ASP A 1 -6.67 -5.14 -20.06
N LYS A 2 -6.80 -4.18 -21.00
CA LYS A 2 -8.08 -3.52 -21.33
C LYS A 2 -9.26 -4.49 -21.58
N THR A 3 -9.13 -5.38 -22.55
CA THR A 3 -10.20 -6.32 -22.93
C THR A 3 -10.59 -7.26 -21.79
N PHE A 4 -9.59 -7.79 -21.06
CA PHE A 4 -9.85 -8.65 -19.90
C PHE A 4 -10.58 -7.90 -18.78
N PHE A 5 -10.25 -6.63 -18.54
CA PHE A 5 -10.96 -5.84 -17.55
C PHE A 5 -12.41 -5.54 -17.95
N GLU A 6 -12.69 -5.31 -19.24
CA GLU A 6 -14.06 -5.19 -19.76
C GLU A 6 -14.88 -6.47 -19.54
N GLU A 7 -14.27 -7.64 -19.76
CA GLU A 7 -14.89 -8.94 -19.49
C GLU A 7 -15.25 -9.08 -18.00
N VAL A 8 -14.30 -8.78 -17.10
CA VAL A 8 -14.53 -8.81 -15.64
C VAL A 8 -15.62 -7.82 -15.23
N ALA A 9 -15.58 -6.58 -15.73
CA ALA A 9 -16.56 -5.56 -15.41
C ALA A 9 -17.97 -5.94 -15.88
N SER A 10 -18.09 -6.56 -17.06
CA SER A 10 -19.34 -7.08 -17.59
C SER A 10 -19.88 -8.24 -16.73
N GLU A 11 -19.02 -9.20 -16.38
CA GLU A 11 -19.41 -10.37 -15.56
C GLU A 11 -19.89 -9.94 -14.16
N LEU A 12 -19.24 -8.94 -13.58
CA LEU A 12 -19.58 -8.40 -12.26
C LEU A 12 -20.70 -7.35 -12.29
N GLY A 13 -21.24 -7.01 -13.46
CA GLY A 13 -22.32 -6.02 -13.61
C GLY A 13 -21.92 -4.60 -13.21
N MET A 14 -20.65 -4.22 -13.39
CA MET A 14 -20.17 -2.89 -13.06
C MET A 14 -20.78 -1.81 -13.98
N ILE A 15 -21.09 -0.65 -13.42
CA ILE A 15 -21.78 0.44 -14.14
C ILE A 15 -20.76 1.24 -14.96
N PRO A 16 -20.88 1.37 -16.30
CA PRO A 16 -19.99 2.22 -17.07
C PRO A 16 -20.14 3.70 -16.72
N ASN A 17 -19.03 4.43 -16.58
CA ASN A 17 -19.01 5.85 -16.22
C ASN A 17 -18.23 6.76 -17.18
N LYS A 18 -17.76 6.19 -18.30
CA LYS A 18 -17.13 6.92 -19.40
C LYS A 18 -17.99 6.85 -20.66
N SER A 19 -17.69 7.74 -21.60
CA SER A 19 -18.38 7.84 -22.90
C SER A 19 -17.37 7.95 -24.02
N GLY A 20 -17.78 7.64 -25.26
CA GLY A 20 -16.88 7.63 -26.41
C GLY A 20 -16.01 6.37 -26.46
N GLY A 21 -14.73 6.53 -26.82
CA GLY A 21 -13.75 5.43 -26.89
C GLY A 21 -13.06 5.10 -25.55
N ASP A 22 -13.36 5.89 -24.51
CA ASP A 22 -12.79 5.71 -23.17
C ASP A 22 -13.53 4.64 -22.40
N ILE A 23 -12.79 3.92 -21.56
CA ILE A 23 -13.32 2.87 -20.69
C ILE A 23 -13.20 3.32 -19.24
N GLY A 24 -14.30 3.18 -18.52
CA GLY A 24 -14.32 3.38 -17.08
C GLY A 24 -15.64 2.86 -16.51
N PHE A 25 -15.57 2.41 -15.26
CA PHE A 25 -16.68 1.85 -14.53
C PHE A 25 -16.73 2.42 -13.12
N GLU A 26 -17.91 2.48 -12.54
CA GLU A 26 -18.09 2.69 -11.11
C GLU A 26 -17.48 1.52 -10.34
N ARG A 27 -16.81 1.83 -9.22
CA ARG A 27 -16.16 0.81 -8.39
C ARG A 27 -17.17 -0.23 -7.90
N HIS A 28 -16.72 -1.48 -7.82
CA HIS A 28 -17.54 -2.57 -7.30
C HIS A 28 -17.95 -2.27 -5.83
N PRO A 29 -19.20 -2.54 -5.41
CA PRO A 29 -19.68 -2.22 -4.06
C PRO A 29 -18.80 -2.78 -2.93
N LEU A 30 -18.25 -3.98 -3.09
CA LEU A 30 -17.37 -4.56 -2.06
C LEU A 30 -15.98 -3.91 -1.98
N ALA A 31 -15.55 -3.16 -3.00
CA ALA A 31 -14.27 -2.43 -2.94
C ALA A 31 -14.26 -1.38 -1.82
N TYR A 32 -15.43 -0.82 -1.47
CA TYR A 32 -15.59 0.08 -0.33
C TYR A 32 -15.24 -0.56 1.01
N LEU A 33 -15.58 -1.83 1.19
CA LEU A 33 -15.29 -2.56 2.42
C LEU A 33 -13.80 -2.93 2.48
N VAL A 34 -13.19 -3.26 1.35
CA VAL A 34 -11.75 -3.50 1.26
C VAL A 34 -10.97 -2.22 1.57
N GLU A 35 -11.36 -1.09 0.96
CA GLU A 35 -10.79 0.25 1.25
C GLU A 35 -10.93 0.61 2.73
N ALA A 36 -12.12 0.43 3.31
CA ALA A 36 -12.34 0.69 4.74
C ALA A 36 -11.48 -0.19 5.65
N ALA A 37 -11.33 -1.47 5.31
CA ALA A 37 -10.49 -2.39 6.07
C ALA A 37 -9.02 -1.95 6.02
N ASP A 38 -8.54 -1.50 4.85
CA ASP A 38 -7.17 -1.04 4.64
C ASP A 38 -6.89 0.23 5.45
N ASP A 39 -7.77 1.23 5.33
CA ASP A 39 -7.69 2.49 6.09
C ASP A 39 -7.63 2.25 7.60
N ILE A 40 -8.49 1.35 8.13
CA ILE A 40 -8.53 1.04 9.56
C ILE A 40 -7.24 0.36 10.01
N CYS A 41 -6.78 -0.64 9.25
CA CYS A 41 -5.57 -1.40 9.58
C CYS A 41 -4.35 -0.48 9.60
N TYR A 42 -4.06 0.24 8.51
CA TYR A 42 -2.89 1.11 8.44
C TYR A 42 -2.97 2.26 9.43
N THR A 43 -4.15 2.85 9.68
CA THR A 43 -4.28 3.94 10.65
C THR A 43 -3.94 3.48 12.07
N ILE A 44 -4.42 2.31 12.50
CA ILE A 44 -4.29 1.88 13.89
C ILE A 44 -3.02 1.06 14.13
N ILE A 45 -2.65 0.17 13.22
CA ILE A 45 -1.50 -0.73 13.40
C ILE A 45 -0.20 0.06 13.28
N ASP A 46 -0.05 0.91 12.25
CA ASP A 46 1.17 1.73 12.12
C ASP A 46 1.31 2.67 13.32
N PHE A 47 0.20 3.17 13.85
CA PHE A 47 0.21 4.00 15.04
C PHE A 47 0.69 3.23 16.28
N GLU A 48 0.20 2.00 16.50
CA GLU A 48 0.73 1.09 17.54
C GLU A 48 2.23 0.85 17.36
N ASP A 49 2.69 0.56 16.15
CA ASP A 49 4.11 0.32 15.87
C ASP A 49 4.96 1.56 16.16
N GLY A 50 4.49 2.75 15.79
CA GLY A 50 5.14 4.01 16.15
C GLY A 50 5.26 4.23 17.66
N ILE A 51 4.27 3.78 18.43
CA ILE A 51 4.30 3.84 19.90
C ILE A 51 5.31 2.85 20.47
N ASN A 52 5.34 1.63 19.94
CA ASN A 52 6.26 0.56 20.36
C ASN A 52 7.72 0.91 20.04
N LEU A 53 7.97 1.53 18.88
CA LEU A 53 9.27 2.05 18.47
C LEU A 53 9.69 3.32 19.24
N GLY A 54 8.82 3.89 20.07
CA GLY A 54 9.09 5.09 20.85
C GLY A 54 9.08 6.39 20.03
N LEU A 55 8.57 6.35 18.80
CA LEU A 55 8.38 7.52 17.92
C LEU A 55 7.19 8.38 18.36
N VAL A 56 6.23 7.75 19.05
CA VAL A 56 5.09 8.42 19.68
C VAL A 56 5.08 8.08 21.17
N SER A 57 4.87 9.08 22.04
CA SER A 57 4.77 8.82 23.49
C SER A 57 3.46 8.11 23.84
N GLU A 58 3.50 7.29 24.90
CA GLU A 58 2.33 6.56 25.39
C GLU A 58 1.19 7.49 25.80
N ASP A 59 1.51 8.65 26.40
CA ASP A 59 0.50 9.62 26.83
C ASP A 59 -0.34 10.15 25.65
N PHE A 60 0.29 10.40 24.51
CA PHE A 60 -0.43 10.78 23.30
C PHE A 60 -1.29 9.60 22.80
N ALA A 61 -0.75 8.39 22.75
CA ALA A 61 -1.48 7.21 22.29
C ALA A 61 -2.84 7.04 22.97
N LEU A 62 -2.86 7.25 24.28
CA LEU A 62 -4.09 7.17 25.07
C LEU A 62 -5.09 8.25 24.68
N GLU A 63 -4.66 9.50 24.53
CA GLU A 63 -5.53 10.60 24.15
C GLU A 63 -6.20 10.39 22.79
N TYR A 64 -5.45 9.87 21.79
CA TYR A 64 -5.98 9.65 20.45
C TYR A 64 -6.87 8.40 20.37
N LEU A 65 -6.51 7.31 21.05
CA LEU A 65 -7.29 6.06 21.01
C LEU A 65 -8.51 6.08 21.94
N ILE A 66 -8.48 6.80 23.07
CA ILE A 66 -9.56 6.76 24.07
C ILE A 66 -10.92 7.16 23.48
N LYS A 67 -10.94 8.12 22.54
CA LYS A 67 -12.19 8.56 21.89
C LYS A 67 -12.81 7.48 21.01
N LEU A 68 -12.01 6.58 20.45
CA LEU A 68 -12.47 5.44 19.66
C LEU A 68 -13.02 4.32 20.55
N VAL A 69 -12.47 4.17 21.76
CA VAL A 69 -12.78 3.03 22.62
C VAL A 69 -13.69 3.36 23.81
N LYS A 70 -14.01 4.64 24.04
CA LYS A 70 -14.69 5.14 25.25
C LYS A 70 -15.94 4.34 25.67
N ASP A 71 -16.70 3.83 24.70
CA ASP A 71 -17.96 3.14 24.96
C ASP A 71 -17.76 1.62 25.18
N SER A 72 -16.55 1.13 24.94
CA SER A 72 -16.18 -0.30 24.96
C SER A 72 -15.06 -0.65 25.96
N VAL A 73 -14.35 0.36 26.47
CA VAL A 73 -13.21 0.16 27.36
C VAL A 73 -13.66 -0.25 28.75
N ASP A 74 -13.16 -1.39 29.23
CA ASP A 74 -13.31 -1.79 30.63
C ASP A 74 -12.12 -1.21 31.41
N SER A 75 -12.39 -0.15 32.18
CA SER A 75 -11.34 0.52 32.97
C SER A 75 -10.69 -0.40 34.01
N LYS A 76 -11.41 -1.39 34.55
CA LYS A 76 -10.82 -2.35 35.50
C LYS A 76 -9.86 -3.27 34.78
N LYS A 77 -10.26 -3.79 33.62
CA LYS A 77 -9.40 -4.62 32.78
C LYS A 77 -8.16 -3.84 32.33
N TYR A 78 -8.33 -2.63 31.82
CA TYR A 78 -7.24 -1.76 31.37
C TYR A 78 -6.22 -1.51 32.50
N ASN A 79 -6.68 -1.12 33.68
CA ASN A 79 -5.81 -0.82 34.82
C ASN A 79 -5.13 -2.07 35.42
N ALA A 80 -5.65 -3.27 35.14
CA ALA A 80 -5.02 -4.53 35.55
C ALA A 80 -3.86 -4.95 34.63
N LEU A 81 -3.73 -4.35 33.43
CA LEU A 81 -2.65 -4.62 32.49
C LEU A 81 -1.35 -3.95 32.94
N THR A 82 -0.31 -4.75 33.13
CA THR A 82 0.95 -4.31 33.71
C THR A 82 1.87 -3.65 32.68
N THR A 83 1.95 -4.20 31.47
CA THR A 83 2.86 -3.71 30.44
C THR A 83 2.20 -2.67 29.53
N LYS A 84 3.03 -1.78 28.97
CA LYS A 84 2.60 -0.81 27.95
C LYS A 84 2.06 -1.53 26.72
N GLU A 85 2.77 -2.55 26.24
CA GLU A 85 2.39 -3.33 25.06
C GLU A 85 1.00 -3.94 25.22
N ASP A 86 0.70 -4.56 26.36
CA ASP A 86 -0.62 -5.14 26.63
C ASP A 86 -1.73 -4.08 26.61
N ARG A 87 -1.47 -2.91 27.21
CA ARG A 87 -2.43 -1.79 27.24
C ARG A 87 -2.72 -1.28 25.83
N ILE A 88 -1.69 -1.04 25.03
CA ILE A 88 -1.84 -0.57 23.64
C ILE A 88 -2.53 -1.62 22.78
N SER A 89 -2.11 -2.88 22.85
CA SER A 89 -2.75 -3.98 22.12
C SER A 89 -4.22 -4.18 22.49
N TYR A 90 -4.59 -3.98 23.77
CA TYR A 90 -5.98 -4.01 24.19
C TYR A 90 -6.79 -2.84 23.60
N LEU A 91 -6.25 -1.62 23.66
CA LEU A 91 -6.89 -0.44 23.07
C LEU A 91 -7.04 -0.56 21.55
N ARG A 92 -6.03 -1.08 20.85
CA ARG A 92 -6.10 -1.40 19.42
C ARG A 92 -7.27 -2.31 19.11
N ALA A 93 -7.41 -3.41 19.84
CA ALA A 93 -8.48 -4.37 19.58
C ALA A 93 -9.87 -3.73 19.70
N LEU A 94 -10.06 -2.87 20.70
CA LEU A 94 -11.29 -2.11 20.89
C LEU A 94 -11.49 -1.05 19.79
N ALA A 95 -10.44 -0.35 19.39
CA ALA A 95 -10.49 0.70 18.38
C ALA A 95 -10.86 0.10 17.01
N ILE A 96 -10.18 -0.97 16.61
CA ILE A 96 -10.48 -1.71 15.37
C ILE A 96 -11.94 -2.21 15.39
N GLY A 97 -12.38 -2.81 16.49
CA GLY A 97 -13.77 -3.28 16.61
C GLY A 97 -14.80 -2.14 16.47
N SER A 98 -14.51 -0.98 17.07
CA SER A 98 -15.38 0.20 16.99
C SER A 98 -15.41 0.79 15.58
N LEU A 99 -14.26 0.87 14.91
CA LEU A 99 -14.16 1.37 13.54
C LEU A 99 -14.82 0.44 12.52
N ILE A 100 -14.67 -0.89 12.67
CA ILE A 100 -15.35 -1.88 11.83
C ILE A 100 -16.87 -1.74 11.98
N SER A 101 -17.38 -1.68 13.21
CA SER A 101 -18.81 -1.53 13.47
C SER A 101 -19.36 -0.25 12.82
N ASP A 102 -18.63 0.85 12.94
CA ASP A 102 -19.00 2.12 12.30
C ASP A 102 -18.96 2.04 10.77
N ALA A 103 -17.92 1.46 10.18
CA ALA A 103 -17.79 1.28 8.74
C ALA A 103 -18.93 0.41 8.16
N VAL A 104 -19.32 -0.65 8.87
CA VAL A 104 -20.48 -1.49 8.49
C VAL A 104 -21.77 -0.68 8.53
N ASN A 105 -21.98 0.12 9.57
CA ASN A 105 -23.18 0.98 9.66
C ASN A 105 -23.22 1.98 8.50
N VAL A 106 -22.11 2.69 8.24
CA VAL A 106 -22.01 3.64 7.13
C VAL A 106 -22.27 2.94 5.78
N PHE A 107 -21.73 1.75 5.57
CA PHE A 107 -21.94 0.98 4.35
C PHE A 107 -23.42 0.63 4.15
N VAL A 108 -24.09 0.09 5.19
CA VAL A 108 -25.50 -0.30 5.13
C VAL A 108 -26.42 0.91 4.95
N GLU A 109 -26.16 2.01 5.67
CA GLU A 109 -26.93 3.25 5.53
C GLU A 109 -26.84 3.85 4.12
N ASN A 110 -25.71 3.64 3.42
CA ASN A 110 -25.44 4.18 2.09
C ASN A 110 -25.53 3.13 0.97
N GLU A 111 -26.01 1.91 1.26
CA GLU A 111 -26.04 0.77 0.33
C GLU A 111 -26.68 1.15 -1.02
N LYS A 112 -27.82 1.83 -0.98
CA LYS A 112 -28.53 2.26 -2.20
C LYS A 112 -27.71 3.21 -3.07
N ALA A 113 -26.97 4.13 -2.45
CA ALA A 113 -26.13 5.07 -3.18
C ALA A 113 -24.89 4.37 -3.76
N ILE A 114 -24.29 3.46 -2.99
CA ILE A 114 -23.15 2.64 -3.40
C ILE A 114 -23.51 1.76 -4.61
N LEU A 115 -24.63 1.03 -4.54
CA LEU A 115 -25.12 0.18 -5.63
C LEU A 115 -25.45 0.96 -6.91
N GLN A 116 -25.79 2.25 -6.79
CA GLN A 116 -26.03 3.13 -7.93
C GLN A 116 -24.77 3.83 -8.46
N GLY A 117 -23.59 3.59 -7.86
CA GLY A 117 -22.36 4.31 -8.19
C GLY A 117 -22.36 5.79 -7.80
N LYS A 118 -23.21 6.21 -6.85
CA LYS A 118 -23.43 7.61 -6.47
C LYS A 118 -22.84 7.98 -5.11
N PHE A 119 -21.84 7.23 -4.64
CA PHE A 119 -21.18 7.48 -3.36
C PHE A 119 -19.69 7.81 -3.58
N PRO A 120 -19.34 9.09 -3.79
CA PRO A 120 -17.99 9.51 -4.18
C PRO A 120 -17.03 9.67 -3.00
N PHE A 121 -17.27 8.99 -1.89
CA PHE A 121 -16.50 9.10 -0.64
C PHE A 121 -15.93 7.74 -0.24
N ALA A 122 -14.85 7.71 0.53
CA ALA A 122 -14.49 6.50 1.27
C ALA A 122 -15.53 6.24 2.36
N ILE A 123 -15.63 5.00 2.85
CA ILE A 123 -16.51 4.70 3.99
C ILE A 123 -16.02 5.44 5.24
N THR A 124 -14.71 5.49 5.44
CA THR A 124 -14.04 6.19 6.54
C THR A 124 -14.29 7.70 6.53
N ASP A 125 -14.48 8.33 5.36
CA ASP A 125 -14.84 9.75 5.24
C ASP A 125 -16.20 10.10 5.84
N LYS A 126 -17.11 9.13 5.91
CA LYS A 126 -18.44 9.28 6.54
C LYS A 126 -18.51 8.66 7.92
N SER A 127 -17.39 8.14 8.42
CA SER A 127 -17.30 7.63 9.78
C SER A 127 -17.56 8.73 10.81
N LYS A 128 -18.26 8.39 11.90
CA LYS A 128 -18.36 9.30 13.05
C LYS A 128 -17.01 9.53 13.75
N TYR A 129 -16.03 8.68 13.46
CA TYR A 129 -14.67 8.74 13.99
C TYR A 129 -13.67 9.42 13.03
N LYS A 130 -14.14 10.02 11.93
CA LYS A 130 -13.27 10.65 10.92
C LYS A 130 -12.26 11.62 11.53
N ALA A 131 -12.68 12.48 12.45
CA ALA A 131 -11.80 13.45 13.10
C ALA A 131 -10.66 12.75 13.87
N GLN A 132 -10.98 11.67 14.58
CA GLN A 132 -10.02 10.88 15.35
C GLN A 132 -9.03 10.15 14.44
N MET A 133 -9.51 9.58 13.33
CA MET A 133 -8.65 8.95 12.33
C MET A 133 -7.70 9.97 11.70
N ASP A 134 -8.21 11.15 11.32
CA ASP A 134 -7.38 12.22 10.74
C ASP A 134 -6.29 12.70 11.70
N ASP A 135 -6.63 12.80 12.98
CA ASP A 135 -5.72 13.20 14.03
C ASP A 135 -4.61 12.15 14.24
N ILE A 136 -4.95 10.86 14.22
CA ILE A 136 -3.98 9.76 14.24
C ILE A 136 -3.08 9.80 13.00
N ILE A 137 -3.66 9.89 11.80
CA ILE A 137 -2.92 9.93 10.53
C ILE A 137 -1.94 11.11 10.51
N LYS A 138 -2.37 12.31 10.93
CA LYS A 138 -1.48 13.49 11.01
C LYS A 138 -0.30 13.24 11.93
N LEU A 139 -0.54 12.61 13.08
CA LEU A 139 0.51 12.29 14.03
C LEU A 139 1.46 11.21 13.49
N SER A 140 0.91 10.17 12.86
CA SER A 140 1.68 9.11 12.20
C SER A 140 2.56 9.66 11.07
N VAL A 141 2.02 10.54 10.22
CA VAL A 141 2.82 11.23 9.18
C VAL A 141 3.98 11.98 9.81
N LYS A 142 3.71 12.80 10.82
CA LYS A 142 4.72 13.66 11.43
C LYS A 142 5.82 12.88 12.15
N ASN A 143 5.47 11.84 12.89
CA ASN A 143 6.38 11.19 13.83
C ASN A 143 6.89 9.83 13.34
N ILE A 144 6.14 9.13 12.48
CA ILE A 144 6.43 7.77 12.04
C ILE A 144 6.95 7.79 10.60
N TYR A 145 6.12 8.21 9.64
CA TYR A 145 6.46 8.17 8.21
C TYR A 145 7.55 9.18 7.83
N GLN A 146 7.60 10.33 8.51
CA GLN A 146 8.66 11.33 8.35
C GLN A 146 9.82 11.14 9.33
N SER A 147 9.87 10.01 10.05
CA SER A 147 11.02 9.70 10.88
C SER A 147 12.28 9.56 10.02
N ARG A 148 13.43 9.91 10.60
CA ARG A 148 14.72 9.86 9.89
C ARG A 148 15.02 8.48 9.31
N GLU A 149 14.71 7.43 10.07
CA GLU A 149 14.95 6.05 9.63
C GLU A 149 14.11 5.68 8.40
N VAL A 150 12.83 6.08 8.36
CA VAL A 150 11.95 5.83 7.21
C VAL A 150 12.46 6.60 5.99
N VAL A 151 12.78 7.89 6.14
CA VAL A 151 13.31 8.72 5.04
C VAL A 151 14.63 8.16 4.48
N GLU A 152 15.55 7.73 5.35
CA GLU A 152 16.81 7.11 4.92
C GLU A 152 16.55 5.81 4.13
N LYS A 153 15.61 4.98 4.56
CA LYS A 153 15.19 3.76 3.84
C LYS A 153 14.56 4.08 2.49
N GLU A 154 13.68 5.08 2.42
CA GLU A 154 13.04 5.51 1.17
C GLU A 154 14.05 6.01 0.13
N ILE A 155 15.04 6.81 0.55
CA ILE A 155 16.13 7.27 -0.33
C ILE A 155 16.91 6.10 -0.90
N VAL A 156 17.25 5.11 -0.07
CA VAL A 156 17.94 3.90 -0.51
C VAL A 156 17.08 3.10 -1.48
N GLY A 157 15.80 2.90 -1.17
CA GLY A 157 14.84 2.21 -2.04
C GLY A 157 14.71 2.88 -3.40
N TYR A 158 14.61 4.22 -3.43
CA TYR A 158 14.54 4.99 -4.67
C TYR A 158 15.77 4.75 -5.56
N GLN A 159 16.97 4.82 -4.97
CA GLN A 159 18.21 4.60 -5.70
C GLN A 159 18.33 3.16 -6.24
N ILE A 160 17.86 2.18 -5.46
CA ILE A 160 17.81 0.77 -5.88
C ILE A 160 16.92 0.62 -7.10
N ILE A 161 15.65 1.02 -7.00
CA ILE A 161 14.66 0.84 -8.07
C ILE A 161 15.08 1.59 -9.32
N GLN A 162 15.54 2.84 -9.19
CA GLN A 162 16.04 3.64 -10.32
C GLN A 162 17.19 2.92 -11.04
N THR A 163 18.15 2.38 -10.30
CA THR A 163 19.32 1.71 -10.89
C THR A 163 18.92 0.42 -11.60
N LEU A 164 18.04 -0.39 -10.98
CA LEU A 164 17.57 -1.63 -11.59
C LEU A 164 16.81 -1.34 -12.89
N LEU A 165 15.86 -0.40 -12.85
CA LEU A 165 15.11 0.01 -14.04
C LEU A 165 16.04 0.53 -15.13
N ASP A 166 16.94 1.47 -14.81
CA ASP A 166 17.89 2.05 -15.76
C ASP A 166 18.71 0.97 -16.48
N LYS A 167 19.34 0.05 -15.72
CA LYS A 167 20.22 -0.97 -16.29
C LYS A 167 19.48 -2.03 -17.07
N PHE A 168 18.36 -2.55 -16.55
CA PHE A 168 17.61 -3.58 -17.27
C PHE A 168 16.90 -3.02 -18.51
N ILE A 169 16.28 -1.83 -18.42
CA ILE A 169 15.63 -1.19 -19.57
C ILE A 169 16.66 -0.88 -20.66
N THR A 170 17.80 -0.30 -20.29
CA THR A 170 18.87 0.02 -21.26
C THR A 170 19.37 -1.24 -21.97
N ALA A 171 19.71 -2.28 -21.21
CA ALA A 171 20.21 -3.53 -21.79
C ALA A 171 19.18 -4.21 -22.71
N PHE A 172 17.90 -4.19 -22.33
CA PHE A 172 16.82 -4.81 -23.09
C PHE A 172 16.47 -4.02 -24.37
N ASN A 173 16.54 -2.69 -24.32
CA ASN A 173 16.40 -1.84 -25.51
C ASN A 173 17.59 -2.00 -26.46
N ASN A 174 18.82 -2.01 -25.94
CA ASN A 174 20.01 -2.25 -26.76
C ASN A 174 19.99 -3.63 -27.43
N GLN A 175 19.35 -4.63 -26.80
CA GLN A 175 19.10 -5.92 -27.43
C GLN A 175 18.17 -5.81 -28.62
N ALA A 176 17.02 -5.15 -28.46
CA ALA A 176 16.05 -4.96 -29.53
C ALA A 176 16.63 -4.14 -30.70
N ASP A 177 17.47 -3.14 -30.40
CA ASP A 177 18.08 -2.27 -31.40
C ASP A 177 19.34 -2.89 -32.05
N GLY A 178 19.79 -4.06 -31.58
CA GLY A 178 20.98 -4.74 -32.09
C GLY A 178 22.31 -4.07 -31.70
N THR A 179 22.31 -3.20 -30.69
CA THR A 179 23.44 -2.35 -30.25
C THR A 179 24.06 -2.80 -28.92
N MET A 180 23.78 -4.03 -28.46
CA MET A 180 24.25 -4.54 -27.18
C MET A 180 25.76 -4.44 -26.97
N SER A 181 26.14 -3.90 -25.82
CA SER A 181 27.48 -4.03 -25.27
C SER A 181 27.69 -5.41 -24.62
N ASN A 182 28.95 -5.74 -24.30
CA ASN A 182 29.27 -6.94 -23.50
C ASN A 182 28.66 -6.85 -22.10
N TYR A 183 28.54 -5.64 -21.55
CA TYR A 183 27.92 -5.44 -20.24
C TYR A 183 26.41 -5.69 -20.29
N ASP A 184 25.71 -5.23 -21.34
CA ASP A 184 24.28 -5.50 -21.53
C ASP A 184 24.00 -7.00 -21.55
N LYS A 185 24.85 -7.79 -22.23
CA LYS A 185 24.75 -9.25 -22.24
C LYS A 185 24.89 -9.88 -20.86
N LEU A 186 25.71 -9.30 -19.97
CA LEU A 186 25.85 -9.77 -18.60
C LEU A 186 24.62 -9.38 -17.76
N ILE A 187 24.12 -8.16 -17.92
CA ILE A 187 22.91 -7.68 -17.23
C ILE A 187 21.71 -8.56 -17.57
N LEU A 188 21.48 -8.86 -18.86
CA LEU A 188 20.35 -9.70 -19.25
C LEU A 188 20.47 -11.15 -18.76
N LYS A 189 21.68 -11.65 -18.49
CA LYS A 189 21.87 -12.97 -17.87
C LYS A 189 21.46 -13.03 -16.40
N LEU A 190 21.27 -11.87 -15.75
CA LEU A 190 20.73 -11.80 -14.39
C LEU A 190 19.20 -11.96 -14.36
N LEU A 191 18.53 -11.82 -15.51
CA LEU A 191 17.08 -12.06 -15.60
C LEU A 191 16.79 -13.55 -15.44
N PRO A 192 15.74 -13.93 -14.70
CA PRO A 192 15.24 -15.30 -14.69
C PRO A 192 14.81 -15.74 -16.08
N GLU A 193 14.93 -17.03 -16.40
CA GLU A 193 14.65 -17.58 -17.74
C GLU A 193 13.28 -17.16 -18.28
N LYS A 194 12.24 -17.13 -17.43
CA LYS A 194 10.88 -16.71 -17.80
C LYS A 194 10.76 -15.25 -18.26
N PHE A 195 11.76 -14.42 -17.98
CA PHE A 195 11.84 -13.02 -18.40
C PHE A 195 12.75 -12.81 -19.61
N ILE A 196 13.40 -13.86 -20.12
CA ILE A 196 14.17 -13.81 -21.36
C ILE A 196 13.20 -14.05 -22.52
N SER A 197 12.62 -12.96 -23.04
CA SER A 197 11.67 -13.01 -24.16
C SER A 197 11.88 -11.83 -25.09
N GLU A 198 11.64 -11.99 -26.37
CA GLU A 198 11.65 -10.87 -27.32
C GLU A 198 10.34 -10.08 -27.23
N LYS A 199 10.44 -8.74 -27.24
CA LYS A 199 9.30 -7.80 -27.23
C LYS A 199 9.55 -6.72 -28.28
N GLU A 200 8.63 -6.59 -29.23
CA GLU A 200 8.80 -5.72 -30.40
C GLU A 200 8.59 -4.24 -30.05
N GLY A 201 7.59 -3.93 -29.21
CA GLY A 201 7.22 -2.56 -28.87
C GLY A 201 8.00 -1.99 -27.69
N LEU A 202 8.37 -0.70 -27.73
CA LEU A 202 9.00 0.00 -26.60
C LEU A 202 8.13 -0.09 -25.33
N TYR A 203 6.82 0.11 -25.46
CA TYR A 203 5.88 -0.01 -24.35
C TYR A 203 5.95 -1.39 -23.69
N GLU A 204 5.95 -2.46 -24.49
CA GLU A 204 6.00 -3.83 -24.01
C GLU A 204 7.33 -4.13 -23.32
N ARG A 205 8.45 -3.62 -23.86
CA ARG A 205 9.78 -3.73 -23.25
C ARG A 205 9.81 -3.06 -21.86
N LEU A 206 9.32 -1.83 -21.77
CA LEU A 206 9.27 -1.10 -20.50
C LEU A 206 8.37 -1.83 -19.49
N LEU A 207 7.17 -2.23 -19.90
CA LEU A 207 6.23 -2.94 -19.05
C LEU A 207 6.79 -4.28 -18.56
N HIS A 208 7.49 -5.01 -19.43
CA HIS A 208 8.12 -6.29 -19.10
C HIS A 208 9.20 -6.15 -18.02
N ILE A 209 10.06 -5.14 -18.14
CA ILE A 209 11.09 -4.87 -17.12
C ILE A 209 10.47 -4.32 -15.83
N CYS A 210 9.48 -3.42 -15.91
CA CYS A 210 8.75 -2.95 -14.74
C CYS A 210 8.08 -4.11 -13.99
N HIS A 211 7.46 -5.04 -14.71
CA HIS A 211 6.87 -6.26 -14.13
C HIS A 211 7.95 -7.05 -13.39
N TYR A 212 9.09 -7.34 -14.03
CA TYR A 212 10.17 -8.08 -13.37
C TYR A 212 10.65 -7.38 -12.09
N VAL A 213 10.93 -6.08 -12.15
CA VAL A 213 11.41 -5.32 -10.99
C VAL A 213 10.37 -5.29 -9.86
N SER A 214 9.07 -5.19 -10.19
CA SER A 214 7.98 -5.21 -9.20
C SER A 214 7.79 -6.54 -8.48
N LEU A 215 8.32 -7.65 -9.03
CA LEU A 215 8.27 -8.96 -8.38
C LEU A 215 9.42 -9.18 -7.39
N LEU A 216 10.42 -8.30 -7.37
CA LEU A 216 11.55 -8.44 -6.46
C LEU A 216 11.12 -8.08 -5.04
N THR A 217 11.53 -8.92 -4.08
CA THR A 217 11.52 -8.52 -2.68
C THR A 217 12.60 -7.49 -2.43
N ASP A 218 12.47 -6.68 -1.37
CA ASP A 218 13.48 -5.68 -0.97
C ASP A 218 14.89 -6.27 -0.89
N GLY A 219 15.03 -7.46 -0.31
CA GLY A 219 16.30 -8.18 -0.20
C GLY A 219 16.89 -8.55 -1.56
N ASN A 220 16.07 -9.08 -2.47
CA ASN A 220 16.52 -9.47 -3.81
C ASN A 220 16.88 -8.23 -4.65
N ALA A 221 16.10 -7.15 -4.54
CA ALA A 221 16.37 -5.88 -5.22
C ALA A 221 17.70 -5.28 -4.75
N LEU A 222 17.94 -5.26 -3.43
CA LEU A 222 19.19 -4.80 -2.84
C LEU A 222 20.39 -5.67 -3.26
N GLU A 223 20.23 -6.99 -3.33
CA GLU A 223 21.29 -7.90 -3.76
C GLU A 223 21.67 -7.67 -5.23
N LEU A 224 20.68 -7.51 -6.11
CA LEU A 224 20.91 -7.19 -7.53
C LEU A 224 21.56 -5.82 -7.69
N TYR A 225 21.07 -4.81 -6.96
CA TYR A 225 21.67 -3.48 -6.94
C TYR A 225 23.14 -3.52 -6.54
N ASN A 226 23.47 -4.25 -5.47
CA ASN A 226 24.86 -4.38 -5.01
C ASN A 226 25.74 -5.15 -6.00
N THR A 227 25.16 -6.15 -6.69
CA THR A 227 25.86 -6.89 -7.74
C THR A 227 26.20 -5.97 -8.92
N ILE A 228 25.23 -5.19 -9.39
CA ILE A 228 25.36 -4.27 -10.53
C ILE A 228 26.37 -3.16 -10.23
N ASN A 229 26.37 -2.63 -9.00
CA ASN A 229 27.28 -1.56 -8.57
C ASN A 229 28.62 -2.05 -8.03
N GLY A 230 28.89 -3.37 -8.05
CA GLY A 230 30.16 -3.93 -7.58
C GLY A 230 30.41 -3.79 -6.07
N THR A 231 29.35 -3.60 -5.27
CA THR A 231 29.44 -3.52 -3.80
C THR A 231 29.13 -4.85 -3.12
N LYS A 232 28.68 -5.87 -3.88
CA LYS A 232 28.51 -7.23 -3.39
C LYS A 232 29.87 -7.84 -3.02
N ARG A 233 30.02 -8.28 -1.77
CA ARG A 233 31.20 -9.00 -1.32
C ARG A 233 31.25 -10.37 -2.01
N VAL A 234 32.36 -10.65 -2.67
CA VAL A 234 32.67 -11.93 -3.35
C VAL A 234 33.40 -12.85 -2.38
#